data_AF-A0AAX1YAZ0-F1
#
_entry.id   AF-A0AAX1YAZ0-F1
#
_cell.length_a   1.000
_cell.length_b   1.000
_cell.length_c   1.000
_cell.angle_alpha   90.00
_cell.angle_beta   90.00
_cell.angle_gamma   90.00
#
_symmetry.space_group_name_H-M   'P 1'
#
loop_
_entity.id
_entity.type
_entity.pdbx_description
1 polymer ?
#
loop_
_entity_poly.entity_id
_entity_poly.type
_entity_poly.pdbx_seq_one_letter_code
_entity_poly.pdbx_strand_id
1 'polypeptide(L)'
;MPVQELNKPIKAVIPLAEHEDIREDLIFNLNKLECLDLTYHDIERCLYINPKGVTKASTVLNHFGRDFVAFGNDQNDISLFKYAIYSVQVGDYPYLKDFADEVIPAINTVIAEKIKLLFEKF
;
A
#
# COMPACT_ATOMS: atom_id res chain seq x y z
N MET A 1 -20.24 10.03 5.31
CA MET A 1 -19.60 11.25 5.85
C MET A 1 -19.44 12.22 4.69
N PRO A 2 -20.01 13.44 4.76
CA PRO A 2 -19.77 14.49 3.77
C PRO A 2 -18.28 14.77 3.56
N VAL A 3 -17.85 15.05 2.32
CA VAL A 3 -16.44 15.32 1.98
C VAL A 3 -15.88 16.51 2.77
N GLN A 4 -16.74 17.49 3.10
CA GLN A 4 -16.38 18.66 3.89
C GLN A 4 -16.01 18.34 5.34
N GLU A 5 -16.32 17.13 5.83
CA GLU A 5 -15.98 16.68 7.18
C GLU A 5 -14.66 15.89 7.24
N LEU A 6 -14.03 15.62 6.09
CA LEU A 6 -12.69 15.04 6.01
C LEU A 6 -11.64 16.11 6.32
N ASN A 7 -11.41 16.39 7.60
CA ASN A 7 -10.49 17.46 8.00
C ASN A 7 -9.00 17.11 7.79
N LYS A 8 -8.65 15.81 7.73
CA LYS A 8 -7.27 15.31 7.51
C LYS A 8 -7.27 13.91 6.86
N PRO A 9 -7.75 13.74 5.61
CA PRO A 9 -7.71 12.44 4.96
C PRO A 9 -6.26 11.97 4.79
N ILE A 10 -5.93 10.78 5.31
CA ILE A 10 -4.63 10.11 5.10
C ILE A 10 -4.57 9.51 3.68
N LYS A 11 -5.72 9.17 3.11
CA LYS A 11 -5.88 8.60 1.77
C LYS A 11 -7.31 8.86 1.29
N ALA A 12 -7.47 9.14 0.01
CA ALA A 12 -8.78 9.14 -0.66
C ALA A 12 -8.74 8.19 -1.86
N VAL A 13 -9.87 7.56 -2.14
CA VAL A 13 -10.06 6.70 -3.31
C VAL A 13 -11.30 7.21 -4.02
N ILE A 14 -11.14 7.57 -5.29
CA ILE A 14 -12.24 8.07 -6.13
C ILE A 14 -12.53 7.02 -7.20
N PRO A 15 -13.68 6.34 -7.14
CA PRO A 15 -14.13 5.48 -8.23
C PRO A 15 -14.42 6.32 -9.47
N LEU A 16 -13.83 5.95 -10.61
CA LEU A 16 -14.00 6.62 -11.90
C LEU A 16 -14.63 5.72 -12.96
N ALA A 17 -15.12 4.54 -12.57
CA ALA A 17 -15.65 3.55 -13.50
C ALA A 17 -16.71 4.08 -14.50
N GLU A 18 -17.55 5.02 -14.06
CA GLU A 18 -18.60 5.66 -14.87
C GLU A 18 -18.20 7.08 -15.36
N HIS A 19 -16.99 7.53 -15.03
CA HIS A 19 -16.49 8.90 -15.23
C HIS A 19 -15.01 8.91 -15.67
N GLU A 20 -14.60 7.95 -16.52
CA GLU A 20 -13.23 7.88 -17.04
C GLU A 20 -12.86 9.09 -17.91
N ASP A 21 -13.86 9.75 -18.49
CA ASP A 21 -13.71 10.93 -19.33
C ASP A 21 -13.08 12.12 -18.59
N ILE A 22 -13.33 12.25 -17.28
CA ILE A 22 -12.75 13.33 -16.45
C ILE A 22 -11.40 12.98 -15.82
N ARG A 23 -10.90 11.74 -15.99
CA ARG A 23 -9.73 11.22 -15.28
C ARG A 23 -8.48 12.07 -15.51
N GLU A 24 -8.17 12.38 -16.77
CA GLU A 24 -6.95 13.10 -17.13
C GLU A 24 -6.97 14.53 -16.61
N ASP A 25 -8.11 15.23 -16.76
CA ASP A 25 -8.31 16.58 -16.25
C ASP A 25 -8.25 16.63 -14.72
N LEU A 26 -8.82 15.63 -14.04
CA LEU A 26 -8.78 15.52 -12.58
C LEU A 26 -7.34 15.31 -12.09
N ILE A 27 -6.60 14.37 -12.69
CA ILE A 27 -5.19 14.11 -12.36
C ILE A 27 -4.33 15.36 -12.63
N PHE A 28 -4.52 16.02 -13.76
CA PHE A 28 -3.80 17.23 -14.12
C PHE A 28 -4.02 18.35 -13.09
N ASN A 29 -5.26 18.59 -12.67
CA ASN A 29 -5.57 19.63 -11.70
C ASN A 29 -5.09 19.28 -10.28
N LEU A 30 -5.21 18.03 -9.85
CA LEU A 30 -4.72 17.58 -8.55
C LEU A 30 -3.19 17.63 -8.45
N ASN A 31 -2.46 17.32 -9.52
CA ASN A 31 -1.00 17.40 -9.55
C ASN A 31 -0.47 18.82 -9.29
N LYS A 32 -1.24 19.88 -9.58
CA LYS A 32 -0.88 21.27 -9.28
C LYS A 32 -0.76 21.56 -7.78
N LEU A 33 -1.31 20.71 -6.92
CA LEU A 33 -1.20 20.87 -5.48
C LEU A 33 0.20 20.52 -4.95
N GLU A 34 1.00 19.78 -5.73
CA GLU A 34 2.38 19.37 -5.43
C GLU A 34 2.60 18.60 -4.12
N CYS A 35 1.54 18.36 -3.35
CA CYS A 35 1.52 17.72 -2.04
C CYS A 35 0.80 16.35 -2.04
N LEU A 36 0.49 15.83 -3.23
CA LEU A 36 -0.20 14.55 -3.43
C LEU A 36 0.63 13.60 -4.29
N ASP A 37 0.53 12.31 -3.97
CA ASP A 37 0.89 11.20 -4.86
C ASP A 37 -0.40 10.58 -5.42
N LEU A 38 -0.53 10.60 -6.74
CA LEU A 38 -1.71 10.12 -7.46
C LEU A 38 -1.39 8.80 -8.17
N THR A 39 -2.27 7.81 -8.07
CA THR A 39 -2.11 6.53 -8.78
C THR A 39 -3.47 6.07 -9.27
N TYR A 40 -3.60 5.79 -10.57
CA TYR A 40 -4.82 5.21 -11.12
C TYR A 40 -4.66 3.69 -11.21
N HIS A 41 -5.64 2.94 -10.72
CA HIS A 41 -5.64 1.48 -10.74
C HIS A 41 -6.60 0.99 -11.83
N ASP A 42 -6.07 0.52 -12.97
CA ASP A 42 -6.87 0.21 -14.17
C ASP A 42 -7.95 -0.84 -13.94
N ILE A 43 -7.66 -1.88 -13.15
CA ILE A 43 -8.62 -2.96 -12.89
C ILE A 43 -9.78 -2.48 -12.00
N GLU A 44 -9.48 -1.75 -10.92
CA GLU A 44 -10.46 -1.24 -9.98
C GLU A 44 -11.15 0.03 -10.47
N ARG A 45 -10.63 0.64 -11.55
CA ARG A 45 -11.05 1.94 -12.09
C ARG A 45 -11.13 3.01 -11.02
N CYS A 46 -10.11 3.08 -10.17
CA CYS A 46 -10.05 3.99 -9.04
C CYS A 46 -8.81 4.89 -9.11
N LEU A 47 -9.01 6.18 -8.85
CA LEU A 47 -7.93 7.11 -8.57
C LEU A 47 -7.62 7.10 -7.07
N TYR A 48 -6.43 6.65 -6.74
CA TYR A 48 -5.84 6.71 -5.42
C TYR A 48 -5.13 8.04 -5.21
N ILE A 49 -5.45 8.71 -4.12
CA ILE A 49 -4.89 10.00 -3.72
C ILE A 49 -4.27 9.82 -2.34
N ASN A 50 -2.95 9.92 -2.26
CA ASN A 50 -2.21 9.91 -1.00
C ASN A 50 -1.51 11.26 -0.80
N PRO A 51 -1.27 11.71 0.45
CA PRO A 51 -0.31 12.76 0.71
C PRO A 51 1.06 12.35 0.18
N LYS A 52 1.78 13.32 -0.37
CA LYS A 52 3.08 13.09 -1.00
C LYS A 52 4.07 12.45 -0.03
N GLY A 53 4.72 11.38 -0.50
CA GLY A 53 5.71 10.63 0.25
C GLY A 53 5.12 9.71 1.33
N VAL A 54 3.80 9.64 1.48
CA VAL A 54 3.14 8.77 2.47
C VAL A 54 2.82 7.41 1.84
N THR A 55 3.65 6.43 2.21
CA THR A 55 3.51 5.00 1.89
C THR A 55 3.49 4.15 3.17
N LYS A 56 3.07 2.88 3.08
CA LYS A 56 3.19 1.91 4.19
C LYS A 56 4.61 1.91 4.78
N ALA A 57 5.63 1.88 3.90
CA ALA A 57 7.03 1.94 4.29
C ALA A 57 7.38 3.23 5.03
N SER A 58 7.04 4.39 4.48
CA SER A 58 7.37 5.69 5.10
C SER A 58 6.79 5.81 6.51
N THR A 59 5.56 5.31 6.71
CA THR A 59 4.90 5.32 8.02
C THR A 59 5.67 4.48 9.01
N VAL A 60 6.05 3.25 8.63
CA VAL A 60 6.82 2.37 9.51
C VAL A 60 8.19 2.96 9.82
N LEU A 61 8.91 3.44 8.80
CA LEU A 61 10.23 4.03 8.96
C LEU A 61 10.22 5.27 9.88
N ASN A 62 9.21 6.13 9.75
CA ASN A 62 9.10 7.36 10.53
C ASN A 62 8.73 7.12 12.00
N HIS A 63 8.00 6.04 12.31
CA HIS A 63 7.49 5.77 13.66
C HIS A 63 8.24 4.66 14.40
N PHE A 64 8.77 3.68 13.68
CA PHE A 64 9.30 2.44 14.26
C PHE A 64 10.72 2.09 13.77
N GLY A 65 11.24 2.79 12.75
CA GLY A 65 12.58 2.53 12.21
C GLY A 65 12.64 1.37 11.21
N ARG A 66 13.82 0.76 11.04
CA ARG A 66 14.09 -0.27 10.02
C ARG A 66 14.00 -1.71 10.52
N ASP A 67 13.87 -1.92 11.83
CA ASP A 67 13.88 -3.26 12.42
C ASP A 67 12.46 -3.82 12.51
N PHE A 68 11.91 -4.17 11.35
CA PHE A 68 10.56 -4.75 11.27
C PHE A 68 10.46 -5.87 10.25
N VAL A 69 9.60 -6.84 10.57
CA VAL A 69 9.15 -7.90 9.66
C VAL A 69 7.89 -7.43 8.94
N ALA A 70 7.81 -7.63 7.64
CA ALA A 70 6.65 -7.26 6.83
C ALA A 70 5.88 -8.48 6.33
N PHE A 71 4.55 -8.40 6.39
CA PHE A 71 3.64 -9.29 5.67
C PHE A 71 2.85 -8.45 4.68
N GLY A 72 2.74 -8.92 3.44
CA GLY A 72 2.13 -8.17 2.35
C GLY A 72 1.56 -9.08 1.28
N ASN A 73 0.60 -8.58 0.51
CA ASN A 73 -0.15 -9.36 -0.47
C ASN A 73 -0.44 -8.59 -1.76
N ASP A 74 -0.05 -7.31 -1.86
CA ASP A 74 -0.39 -6.46 -2.99
C ASP A 74 0.78 -5.56 -3.43
N GLN A 75 0.49 -4.68 -4.40
CA GLN A 75 1.47 -3.74 -4.96
C GLN A 75 1.99 -2.71 -3.94
N ASN A 76 1.16 -2.24 -3.02
CA ASN A 76 1.55 -1.16 -2.09
C ASN A 76 2.50 -1.68 -0.99
N ASP A 77 2.60 -3.01 -0.83
CA ASP A 77 3.57 -3.67 0.04
C ASP A 77 5.00 -3.76 -0.54
N ILE A 78 5.18 -3.58 -1.85
CA ILE A 78 6.52 -3.62 -2.49
C ILE A 78 7.48 -2.65 -1.80
N SER A 79 7.01 -1.43 -1.52
CA SER A 79 7.83 -0.44 -0.82
C SER A 79 8.16 -0.88 0.61
N LEU A 80 7.22 -1.52 1.31
CA LEU A 80 7.39 -2.00 2.68
C LEU A 80 8.44 -3.11 2.74
N PHE A 81 8.41 -4.03 1.78
CA PHE A 81 9.33 -5.17 1.71
C PHE A 81 10.78 -4.74 1.50
N LYS A 82 11.01 -3.72 0.66
CA LYS A 82 12.35 -3.16 0.41
C LYS A 82 13.07 -2.64 1.66
N TYR A 83 12.33 -2.34 2.73
CA TYR A 83 12.90 -1.79 3.96
C TYR A 83 12.80 -2.75 5.16
N ALA A 84 12.06 -3.85 5.03
CA ALA A 84 11.91 -4.84 6.09
C ALA A 84 13.21 -5.63 6.27
N ILE A 85 13.46 -6.11 7.50
CA ILE A 85 14.56 -7.06 7.75
C ILE A 85 14.22 -8.47 7.27
N TYR A 86 12.92 -8.75 7.15
CA TYR A 86 12.38 -9.98 6.61
C TYR A 86 10.96 -9.72 6.08
N SER A 87 10.66 -10.25 4.91
CA SER A 87 9.43 -9.98 4.19
C SER A 87 8.74 -11.27 3.75
N VAL A 88 7.46 -11.38 4.06
CA VAL A 88 6.64 -12.55 3.76
C VAL A 88 5.50 -12.13 2.84
N GLN A 89 5.55 -12.58 1.60
CA GLN A 89 4.40 -12.49 0.72
C GLN A 89 3.34 -13.50 1.14
N VAL A 90 2.10 -13.03 1.27
CA VAL A 90 0.91 -13.84 1.49
C VAL A 90 0.12 -13.91 0.19
N GLY A 91 -0.14 -15.14 -0.29
CA GLY A 91 -0.81 -15.36 -1.57
C GLY A 91 0.15 -15.24 -2.77
N ASP A 92 -0.39 -14.96 -3.94
CA ASP A 92 0.26 -15.20 -5.23
C ASP A 92 0.39 -13.95 -6.11
N TYR A 93 0.33 -12.75 -5.53
CA TYR A 93 0.54 -11.52 -6.30
C TYR A 93 1.93 -11.52 -6.96
N PRO A 94 2.02 -11.61 -8.30
CA PRO A 94 3.25 -12.00 -8.97
C PRO A 94 4.36 -10.95 -8.86
N TYR A 95 3.99 -9.67 -8.81
CA TYR A 95 4.95 -8.56 -8.78
C TYR A 95 5.53 -8.26 -7.40
N LEU A 96 5.03 -8.90 -6.33
CA LEU A 96 5.60 -8.76 -4.98
C LEU A 96 6.68 -9.81 -4.69
N LYS A 97 6.65 -10.94 -5.40
CA LYS A 97 7.49 -12.11 -5.13
C LYS A 97 8.98 -11.79 -5.18
N ASP A 98 9.38 -10.95 -6.12
CA ASP A 98 10.79 -10.56 -6.31
C ASP A 98 11.33 -9.70 -5.15
N PHE A 99 10.44 -9.20 -4.27
CA PHE A 99 10.80 -8.42 -3.09
C PHE A 99 10.62 -9.22 -1.79
N ALA A 100 10.14 -10.47 -1.85
CA ALA A 100 9.83 -11.28 -0.69
C ALA A 100 10.97 -12.24 -0.34
N ASP A 101 11.27 -12.41 0.95
CA ASP A 101 12.17 -13.46 1.43
C ASP A 101 11.50 -14.83 1.44
N GLU A 102 10.19 -14.85 1.67
CA GLU A 102 9.36 -16.06 1.69
C GLU A 102 7.97 -15.78 1.11
N VAL A 103 7.38 -16.79 0.46
CA VAL A 103 6.00 -16.76 -0.02
C VAL A 103 5.21 -17.85 0.70
N ILE A 104 4.09 -17.49 1.31
CA ILE A 104 3.17 -18.41 1.99
C ILE A 104 1.76 -18.31 1.40
N PRO A 105 0.95 -19.38 1.44
CA PRO A 105 -0.44 -19.31 1.01
C PRO A 105 -1.27 -18.39 1.92
N ALA A 106 -2.34 -17.82 1.37
CA ALA A 106 -3.31 -17.00 2.10
C ALA A 106 -4.24 -17.85 3.00
N ILE A 107 -3.65 -18.59 3.93
CA ILE A 107 -4.34 -19.46 4.88
C ILE A 107 -4.08 -18.94 6.29
N ASN A 108 -5.15 -18.60 7.02
CA ASN A 108 -5.06 -17.95 8.33
C ASN A 108 -4.18 -18.69 9.34
N THR A 109 -4.25 -20.03 9.39
CA THR A 109 -3.42 -20.83 10.30
C THR A 109 -1.93 -20.76 9.95
N VAL A 110 -1.60 -20.84 8.66
CA VAL A 110 -0.22 -20.72 8.15
C VAL A 110 0.34 -19.33 8.45
N ILE A 111 -0.45 -18.28 8.22
CA ILE A 111 -0.04 -16.89 8.52
C ILE A 111 0.20 -16.72 10.02
N ALA A 112 -0.71 -17.21 10.86
CA ALA A 112 -0.58 -17.09 12.32
C ALA A 112 0.63 -17.86 12.87
N GLU A 113 0.89 -19.07 12.37
CA GLU A 113 2.09 -19.84 12.71
C GLU A 113 3.36 -19.13 12.26
N LYS A 114 3.36 -18.55 11.05
CA LYS A 114 4.50 -17.79 10.54
C LYS A 114 4.78 -16.55 11.39
N ILE A 115 3.75 -15.80 11.78
CA ILE A 115 3.90 -14.64 12.67
C ILE A 115 4.57 -15.05 13.98
N LYS A 116 4.09 -16.13 14.63
CA LYS A 116 4.68 -16.63 15.88
C LYS A 116 6.15 -17.01 15.71
N LEU A 117 6.46 -17.79 14.67
CA LEU A 117 7.82 -18.23 14.38
C LEU A 117 8.77 -17.04 14.14
N LEU A 118 8.34 -16.03 13.39
CA LEU A 118 9.19 -14.87 13.12
C LEU A 118 9.35 -13.97 14.34
N PHE A 119 8.35 -13.92 15.23
CA PHE A 119 8.42 -13.17 16.49
C PHE A 119 9.41 -13.78 17.49
N GLU A 120 9.66 -15.09 17.43
CA GLU A 120 10.70 -15.74 18.24
C GLU A 120 12.11 -15.59 17.63
N LYS A 121 12.18 -15.36 16.31
CA LYS A 121 13.43 -15.29 15.55
C LYS A 121 14.07 -13.91 15.57
N PHE A 122 13.27 -12.85 15.57
CA PHE A 122 13.69 -11.45 15.51
C PHE A 122 13.30 -10.72 16.79
#